data_AF-A0A1V5LUB5-F1
#
_entry.id   AF-A0A1V5LUB5-F1
#
_cell.length_a   1.000
_cell.length_b   1.000
_cell.length_c   1.000
_cell.angle_alpha   90.00
_cell.angle_beta   90.00
_cell.angle_gamma   90.00
#
_symmetry.space_group_name_H-M   'P 1'
#
loop_
_entity.id
_entity.type
_entity.pdbx_description
1 polymer ?
#
loop_
_entity_poly.entity_id
_entity_poly.type
_entity_poly.pdbx_seq_one_letter_code
_entity_poly.pdbx_strand_id
1 'polypeptide(L)'
;MDLGLTPLQAFFKVTLPLIAPGIISGALLAFVLSLDDFVITQFTAGVGATTLPLRIYSMVKFGVSPEINALSTLMLLVTVLIAGSAELSRIKGAAKQG
;
A
#
# COMPACT_ATOMS: atom_id res chain seq x y z
N MET A 1 -37.51 -8.89 0.00
CA MET A 1 -37.29 -9.48 -1.34
C MET A 1 -38.08 -8.71 -2.40
N ASP A 2 -38.09 -7.37 -2.31
CA ASP A 2 -39.27 -6.57 -2.70
C ASP A 2 -39.14 -5.82 -4.04
N LEU A 3 -38.23 -6.24 -4.93
CA LEU A 3 -38.06 -5.65 -6.26
C LEU A 3 -37.96 -6.69 -7.39
N GLY A 4 -38.34 -7.95 -7.14
CA GLY A 4 -38.27 -9.04 -8.13
C GLY A 4 -36.85 -9.45 -8.57
N LEU A 5 -35.81 -8.84 -7.99
CA LEU A 5 -34.42 -9.17 -8.27
C LEU A 5 -34.03 -10.48 -7.59
N THR A 6 -33.40 -11.38 -8.33
CA THR A 6 -32.79 -12.56 -7.73
C THR A 6 -31.64 -12.14 -6.80
N PRO A 7 -31.30 -12.92 -5.75
CA PRO A 7 -30.26 -12.55 -4.79
C PRO A 7 -28.92 -12.20 -5.44
N LEU A 8 -28.56 -12.90 -6.51
CA LEU A 8 -27.36 -12.64 -7.29
C LEU A 8 -27.42 -11.29 -8.02
N GLN A 9 -28.56 -10.95 -8.62
CA GLN A 9 -28.75 -9.64 -9.27
C GLN A 9 -28.74 -8.49 -8.26
N ALA A 10 -29.33 -8.68 -7.08
CA ALA A 10 -29.29 -7.70 -5.99
C ALA A 10 -27.86 -7.47 -5.49
N PHE A 11 -27.05 -8.53 -5.37
CA PHE A 11 -25.64 -8.42 -4.99
C PHE A 11 -24.87 -7.55 -5.98
N PHE A 12 -24.89 -7.86 -7.29
CA PHE A 12 -24.10 -7.11 -8.26
C PHE A 12 -24.62 -5.70 -8.55
N LYS A 13 -25.93 -5.46 -8.46
CA LYS A 13 -26.53 -4.14 -8.77
C LYS A 13 -26.63 -3.19 -7.59
N VAL A 14 -26.69 -3.70 -6.36
CA VAL A 14 -26.92 -2.89 -5.16
C VAL A 14 -25.80 -3.07 -4.15
N THR A 15 -25.57 -4.30 -3.68
CA THR A 15 -24.60 -4.55 -2.60
C THR A 15 -23.18 -4.23 -3.04
N LEU A 16 -22.73 -4.78 -4.17
CA LEU A 16 -21.37 -4.64 -4.67
C LEU A 16 -21.00 -3.18 -4.99
N PRO A 17 -21.81 -2.38 -5.72
CA PRO A 17 -21.49 -0.97 -5.95
C PRO A 17 -21.50 -0.14 -4.68
N LEU A 18 -22.37 -0.48 -3.72
CA LEU A 18 -22.46 0.21 -2.43
C LEU A 18 -21.21 -0.02 -1.57
N ILE A 19 -20.67 -1.24 -1.55
CA ILE A 19 -19.45 -1.58 -0.78
C ILE A 19 -18.15 -1.41 -1.59
N ALA A 20 -18.24 -1.24 -2.92
CA ALA A 20 -17.09 -1.08 -3.82
C ALA A 20 -16.07 -0.02 -3.36
N PRO A 21 -16.44 1.21 -2.95
CA PRO A 21 -15.46 2.18 -2.44
C PRO A 21 -14.72 1.68 -1.19
N GLY A 22 -15.39 0.92 -0.32
CA GLY A 22 -14.77 0.26 0.83
C GLY A 22 -13.82 -0.88 0.42
N ILE A 23 -14.20 -1.70 -0.56
CA ILE A 23 -13.33 -2.75 -1.12
C ILE A 23 -12.08 -2.15 -1.73
N ILE A 24 -12.20 -1.07 -2.51
CA ILE A 24 -11.06 -0.39 -3.13
C ILE A 24 -10.12 0.16 -2.04
N SER A 25 -10.67 0.75 -0.98
CA SER A 25 -9.89 1.26 0.15
C SER A 25 -9.13 0.15 0.87
N GLY A 26 -9.79 -0.99 1.13
CA GLY A 26 -9.17 -2.17 1.72
C GLY A 26 -8.13 -2.81 0.81
N ALA A 27 -8.36 -2.83 -0.51
CA ALA A 27 -7.42 -3.35 -1.49
C ALA A 27 -6.15 -2.50 -1.57
N LEU A 28 -6.26 -1.17 -1.54
CA LEU A 28 -5.11 -0.27 -1.49
C LEU A 28 -4.33 -0.43 -0.19
N LEU A 29 -5.02 -0.56 0.95
CA LEU A 29 -4.36 -0.82 2.24
C LEU A 29 -3.60 -2.15 2.23
N ALA A 30 -4.23 -3.22 1.74
CA ALA A 30 -3.59 -4.53 1.61
C ALA A 30 -2.39 -4.49 0.65
N PHE A 31 -2.48 -3.73 -0.44
CA PHE A 31 -1.36 -3.53 -1.37
C PHE A 31 -0.19 -2.80 -0.71
N VAL A 32 -0.45 -1.72 0.04
CA VAL A 32 0.59 -0.98 0.77
C VAL A 32 1.27 -1.87 1.82
N LEU A 33 0.49 -2.63 2.60
CA LEU A 33 1.03 -3.59 3.58
C LEU A 33 1.87 -4.69 2.92
N SER A 34 1.46 -5.18 1.74
CA SER A 34 2.23 -6.18 1.00
C SER A 34 3.60 -5.68 0.54
N LEU A 35 3.77 -4.38 0.29
CA LEU A 35 5.08 -3.81 -0.07
C LEU A 35 6.01 -3.67 1.15
N ASP A 36 5.44 -3.60 2.35
CA ASP A 36 6.17 -3.47 3.63
C ASP A 36 6.60 -4.84 4.20
N ASP A 37 5.94 -5.93 3.80
CA ASP A 37 6.13 -7.29 4.34
C ASP A 37 7.41 -8.02 3.84
N PHE A 38 8.57 -7.38 3.95
CA PHE A 38 9.87 -8.01 3.67
C PHE A 38 10.13 -9.21 4.61
N VAL A 39 9.71 -9.14 5.88
CA VAL A 39 9.93 -10.18 6.89
C VAL A 39 9.19 -11.46 6.54
N ILE A 40 7.92 -11.40 6.17
CA ILE A 40 7.19 -12.60 5.78
C ILE A 40 7.72 -13.13 4.44
N THR A 41 7.93 -12.22 3.47
CA THR A 41 8.37 -12.59 2.13
C THR A 41 9.74 -13.28 2.14
N GLN A 42 10.70 -12.90 2.97
CA GLN A 42 12.02 -13.57 2.99
C GLN A 42 11.98 -15.01 3.52
N PHE A 43 11.01 -15.37 4.37
CA PHE A 43 10.86 -16.73 4.91
C PHE A 43 9.95 -17.61 4.05
N THR A 44 9.05 -17.00 3.27
CA THR A 44 8.08 -17.73 2.42
C THR A 44 8.42 -17.70 0.93
N ALA A 45 9.25 -16.77 0.46
CA ALA A 45 9.67 -16.71 -0.95
C ALA A 45 10.52 -17.93 -1.32
N GLY A 46 10.08 -18.66 -2.34
CA GLY A 46 10.81 -19.78 -2.92
C GLY A 46 12.09 -19.35 -3.65
N VAL A 47 12.97 -20.31 -3.91
CA VAL A 47 14.24 -20.09 -4.62
C VAL A 47 13.97 -19.45 -5.99
N GLY A 48 14.52 -18.25 -6.22
CA GLY A 48 14.35 -17.50 -7.48
C GLY A 48 13.28 -16.38 -7.45
N ALA A 49 12.51 -16.23 -6.37
CA ALA A 49 11.56 -15.13 -6.23
C ALA A 49 12.28 -13.84 -5.78
N THR A 50 12.43 -12.87 -6.67
CA THR A 50 12.99 -11.54 -6.35
C THR A 50 11.90 -10.48 -6.36
N THR A 51 11.18 -10.32 -5.24
CA THR A 51 10.33 -9.15 -5.05
C THR A 51 11.20 -7.90 -4.88
N LEU A 52 10.61 -6.72 -5.10
CA LEU A 52 11.33 -5.44 -4.98
C LEU A 52 12.08 -5.32 -3.63
N PRO A 53 11.48 -5.65 -2.47
CA PRO A 53 12.17 -5.60 -1.18
C PRO A 53 13.30 -6.64 -1.03
N LEU A 54 13.07 -7.88 -1.51
CA LEU A 54 14.08 -8.94 -1.50
C LEU A 54 15.31 -8.59 -2.35
N ARG A 55 15.09 -7.97 -3.50
CA ARG A 55 16.16 -7.50 -4.38
C ARG A 55 16.99 -6.43 -3.67
N ILE A 56 16.37 -5.42 -3.08
CA ILE A 56 17.06 -4.35 -2.33
C ILE A 56 17.89 -4.96 -1.19
N TYR A 57 17.29 -5.85 -0.38
CA TYR A 57 17.99 -6.53 0.70
C TYR A 57 19.18 -7.36 0.21
N SER A 58 19.00 -8.13 -0.87
CA SER A 58 20.09 -8.92 -1.45
C SER A 58 21.26 -8.04 -1.90
N MET A 59 20.97 -6.89 -2.53
CA MET A 59 22.00 -5.96 -3.00
C MET A 59 22.80 -5.39 -1.82
N VAL A 60 22.16 -5.05 -0.69
CA VAL A 60 22.87 -4.59 0.52
C VAL A 60 23.78 -5.68 1.07
N LYS A 61 23.34 -6.94 1.05
CA LYS A 61 24.08 -8.09 1.60
C LYS A 61 25.35 -8.43 0.81
N PHE A 62 25.36 -8.21 -0.51
CA PHE A 62 26.52 -8.49 -1.37
C PHE A 62 27.48 -7.31 -1.55
N GLY A 63 27.19 -6.15 -0.96
CA GLY A 63 28.04 -4.96 -0.97
C GLY A 63 27.25 -3.70 -1.32
N VAL A 64 27.51 -2.60 -0.60
CA VAL A 64 26.74 -1.36 -0.79
C VAL A 64 27.19 -0.66 -2.08
N SER A 65 26.47 -0.89 -3.19
CA SER A 65 26.64 -0.11 -4.42
C SER A 65 26.12 1.33 -4.20
N PRO A 66 26.75 2.37 -4.77
CA PRO A 66 26.21 3.74 -4.75
C PRO A 66 24.75 3.83 -5.21
N GLU A 67 24.32 2.90 -6.05
CA GLU A 67 22.94 2.76 -6.55
C GLU A 67 21.93 2.47 -5.42
N ILE A 68 22.33 1.69 -4.42
CA ILE A 68 21.47 1.34 -3.27
C ILE A 68 21.26 2.55 -2.37
N ASN A 69 22.32 3.34 -2.14
CA ASN A 69 22.21 4.59 -1.39
C ASN A 69 21.30 5.57 -2.11
N ALA A 70 21.43 5.71 -3.43
CA ALA A 70 20.55 6.56 -4.23
C ALA A 70 19.08 6.11 -4.13
N LEU A 71 18.80 4.81 -4.26
CA LEU A 71 17.46 4.26 -4.15
C LEU A 71 16.88 4.46 -2.74
N SER A 72 17.66 4.19 -1.71
CA SER A 72 17.26 4.37 -0.30
C SER A 72 16.93 5.82 0.03
N THR A 73 17.77 6.76 -0.43
CA THR A 73 17.50 8.19 -0.25
C THR A 73 16.24 8.60 -0.99
N LEU A 74 16.01 8.15 -2.22
CA LEU A 74 14.81 8.47 -2.99
C LEU A 74 13.54 7.94 -2.30
N MET A 75 13.55 6.69 -1.83
CA MET A 75 12.42 6.10 -1.11
C MET A 75 12.13 6.88 0.18
N LEU A 76 13.16 7.24 0.94
CA LEU A 76 13.02 8.02 2.17
C LEU A 76 12.47 9.43 1.89
N LEU A 77 12.95 10.08 0.82
CA LEU A 77 12.51 11.40 0.41
C LEU A 77 11.02 11.39 0.01
N VAL A 78 10.58 10.38 -0.74
CA VAL A 78 9.16 10.19 -1.08
C VAL A 78 8.31 9.99 0.17
N THR A 79 8.73 9.12 1.09
CA THR A 79 8.02 8.88 2.36
C THR A 79 7.90 10.16 3.18
N VAL A 80 8.98 10.94 3.31
CA VAL A 80 8.98 12.22 4.04
C VAL A 80 8.06 13.24 3.36
N LEU A 81 8.03 13.32 2.03
CA LEU A 81 7.13 14.22 1.31
C LEU A 81 5.66 13.84 1.53
N ILE A 82 5.32 12.56 1.44
CA ILE A 82 3.95 12.08 1.63
C ILE A 82 3.52 12.28 3.09
N ALA A 83 4.29 11.77 4.05
CA ALA A 83 3.96 11.87 5.47
C ALA A 83 3.97 13.33 5.94
N GLY A 84 4.96 14.12 5.51
CA GLY A 84 5.09 15.53 5.86
C GLY A 84 3.96 16.39 5.28
N SER A 85 3.54 16.14 4.05
CA SER A 85 2.41 16.86 3.44
C SER A 85 1.07 16.50 4.08
N ALA A 86 0.89 15.22 4.45
CA ALA A 86 -0.28 14.76 5.19
C ALA A 86 -0.36 15.44 6.57
N GLU A 87 0.74 15.46 7.33
CA GLU A 87 0.77 16.06 8.67
C GLU A 87 0.59 17.59 8.62
N LEU A 88 1.21 18.26 7.64
CA LEU A 88 0.99 19.70 7.44
C LEU A 88 -0.46 20.02 7.10
N SER A 89 -1.14 19.15 6.33
CA SER A 89 -2.56 19.30 6.01
C SER A 89 -3.46 19.06 7.23
N ARG A 90 -3.08 18.14 8.13
CA ARG A 90 -3.78 17.93 9.41
C ARG A 90 -3.66 19.13 10.33
N ILE A 91 -2.46 19.69 10.49
CA ILE A 91 -2.22 20.87 11.34
C ILE A 91 -2.99 22.08 10.82
N LYS A 92 -2.96 22.35 9.51
CA LYS A 92 -3.72 23.44 8.89
C LYS A 92 -5.25 23.22 8.99
N GLY A 93 -5.70 21.97 8.94
CA GLY A 93 -7.11 21.62 9.14
C GLY A 93 -7.61 21.83 10.58
N ALA A 94 -6.75 21.62 11.58
CA ALA A 94 -7.05 21.87 12.99
C ALA A 94 -7.08 23.38 13.33
N ALA A 95 -6.19 24.17 12.73
CA ALA A 95 -6.13 25.62 12.93
C ALA A 95 -7.33 26.39 12.32
N LYS A 96 -8.09 25.77 11.41
CA LYS A 96 -9.23 26.39 10.72
C LYS A 96 -10.59 26.16 11.42
N GLN A 97 -10.61 25.41 12.53
CA GLN A 97 -11.83 25.04 13.27
C GLN A 97 -11.99 25.74 14.63
N GLY A 98 -11.06 26.62 15.03
CA GLY A 98 -11.18 27.49 16.21
C GLY A 98 -11.41 28.94 15.80
#